data_AF-A0A939FIM4-F1
#
_entry.id   AF-A0A939FIM4-F1
#
_cell.length_a   1.000
_cell.length_b   1.000
_cell.length_c   1.000
_cell.angle_alpha   90.00
_cell.angle_beta   90.00
_cell.angle_gamma   90.00
#
_symmetry.space_group_name_H-M   'P 1'
#
loop_
_entity.id
_entity.type
_entity.pdbx_description
1 polymer ?
#
loop_
_entity_poly.entity_id
_entity_poly.type
_entity_poly.pdbx_seq_one_letter_code
_entity_poly.pdbx_strand_id
1 'polypeptide(L)'
;APYLPNHPLQAAAGPSTGIGPVSGAPWGSAGILPISWAYLRLMGAEGLRRATQVAVLSANYIAKRLEPHYPVLYTGPNGLVAHECIIDVRPLTKQTGVSIDDVAKRLIDYGFH
;
A
#
# COMPACT_ATOMS: atom_id res chain seq x y z
N ALA A 1 10.01 8.02 26.76
CA ALA A 1 8.99 8.43 25.78
C ALA A 1 7.63 8.46 26.49
N PRO A 2 7.14 9.65 26.90
CA PRO A 2 5.95 9.77 27.75
C PRO A 2 4.64 9.46 27.01
N TYR A 3 4.64 9.48 25.68
CA TYR A 3 3.43 9.30 24.85
C TYR A 3 3.27 7.89 24.27
N LEU A 4 4.14 6.94 24.63
CA LEU A 4 3.97 5.57 24.17
C LEU A 4 2.81 4.90 24.94
N PRO A 5 1.95 4.12 24.27
CA PRO A 5 0.95 3.31 24.95
C PRO A 5 1.57 2.31 25.93
N ASN A 6 0.80 1.90 26.95
CA ASN A 6 1.14 0.76 27.78
C ASN A 6 -0.07 -0.10 28.14
N HIS A 7 0.10 -1.18 28.91
CA HIS A 7 -1.02 -2.00 29.37
C HIS A 7 -0.89 -2.38 30.85
N PRO A 8 -1.90 -2.11 31.71
CA PRO A 8 -1.79 -2.29 33.16
C PRO A 8 -1.66 -3.77 33.56
N LEU A 9 -2.20 -4.68 32.75
CA LEU A 9 -2.11 -6.13 32.99
C LEU A 9 -0.81 -6.77 32.45
N GLN A 10 0.08 -6.01 31.82
CA GLN A 10 1.30 -6.55 31.20
C GLN A 10 2.42 -5.51 31.21
N ALA A 11 3.34 -5.64 32.17
CA ALA A 11 4.43 -4.68 32.37
C ALA A 11 5.41 -4.59 31.17
N ALA A 12 5.51 -5.64 30.34
CA ALA A 12 6.35 -5.61 29.14
C ALA A 12 5.69 -4.87 27.95
N ALA A 13 4.40 -4.55 28.03
CA ALA A 13 3.69 -3.84 26.98
C ALA A 13 3.83 -2.33 27.19
N GLY A 14 4.98 -1.78 26.80
CA GLY A 14 5.26 -0.33 26.84
C GLY A 14 5.88 0.18 28.15
N PRO A 15 6.30 1.46 28.21
CA PRO A 15 6.93 2.04 29.40
C PRO A 15 5.92 2.26 30.53
N SER A 16 6.38 2.23 31.78
CA SER A 16 5.55 2.55 32.96
C SER A 16 5.00 3.98 32.93
N THR A 17 5.73 4.90 32.31
CA THR A 17 5.31 6.30 32.07
C THR A 17 4.37 6.46 30.87
N GLY A 18 3.85 5.36 30.32
CA GLY A 18 2.98 5.38 29.15
C GLY A 18 1.58 5.89 29.46
N ILE A 19 0.85 6.29 28.41
CA ILE A 19 -0.45 6.98 28.51
C ILE A 19 -1.64 6.07 28.83
N GLY A 20 -1.42 4.76 28.99
CA GLY A 20 -2.48 3.77 29.18
C GLY A 20 -2.76 2.90 27.94
N PRO A 21 -3.73 1.97 28.05
CA PRO A 21 -4.14 1.08 26.97
C PRO A 21 -4.79 1.80 25.80
N VAL A 22 -4.34 1.49 24.58
CA VAL A 22 -4.98 1.90 23.31
C VAL A 22 -5.65 0.72 22.60
N SER A 23 -5.64 -0.46 23.21
CA SER A 23 -6.19 -1.70 22.67
C SER A 23 -6.65 -2.60 23.83
N GLY A 24 -7.62 -3.48 23.56
CA GLY A 24 -8.18 -4.38 24.60
C GLY A 24 -7.24 -5.49 25.05
N ALA A 25 -6.17 -5.78 24.31
CA ALA A 25 -5.13 -6.73 24.67
C ALA A 25 -3.74 -6.07 24.62
N PRO A 26 -2.76 -6.51 25.44
CA PRO A 26 -1.45 -5.85 25.56
C PRO A 26 -0.67 -5.66 24.25
N TRP A 27 -0.86 -6.57 23.29
CA TRP A 27 -0.20 -6.54 21.98
C TRP A 27 -1.21 -6.60 20.82
N GLY A 28 -2.47 -6.21 21.08
CA GLY A 28 -3.55 -6.29 20.10
C GLY A 28 -3.73 -7.70 19.55
N SER A 29 -3.83 -7.82 18.22
CA SER A 29 -3.92 -9.10 17.50
C SER A 29 -2.56 -9.80 17.43
N ALA A 30 -2.00 -10.22 18.57
CA ALA A 30 -0.66 -10.81 18.64
C ALA A 30 -0.48 -12.03 17.70
N GLY A 31 -1.55 -12.80 17.46
CA GLY A 31 -1.52 -13.99 16.61
C GLY A 31 -1.17 -13.73 15.14
N ILE A 32 -1.33 -12.50 14.62
CA ILE A 32 -0.96 -12.18 13.23
C ILE A 32 0.47 -11.63 13.09
N LEU A 33 1.13 -11.26 14.18
CA LEU A 33 2.50 -10.73 14.17
C LEU A 33 3.53 -11.68 13.52
N PRO A 34 3.41 -13.03 13.65
CA PRO A 34 4.30 -13.94 12.94
C PRO A 34 4.32 -13.78 11.42
N ILE A 35 3.26 -13.24 10.79
CA ILE A 35 3.21 -13.02 9.34
C ILE A 35 4.27 -11.99 8.92
N SER A 36 4.23 -10.80 9.52
CA SER A 36 5.21 -9.75 9.23
C SER A 36 6.62 -10.14 9.68
N TRP A 37 6.74 -10.83 10.83
CA TRP A 37 8.03 -11.34 11.29
C TRP A 37 8.63 -12.33 10.28
N ALA A 38 7.84 -13.29 9.79
CA ALA A 38 8.29 -14.26 8.80
C ALA A 38 8.72 -13.57 7.50
N TYR A 39 7.94 -12.61 7.01
CA TYR A 39 8.30 -11.81 5.83
C TYR A 39 9.66 -11.12 6.02
N LEU A 40 9.87 -10.42 7.14
CA LEU A 40 11.15 -9.73 7.41
C LEU A 40 12.32 -10.73 7.49
N ARG A 41 12.13 -11.87 8.16
CA ARG A 41 13.19 -12.86 8.38
C ARG A 41 13.54 -13.66 7.13
N LEU A 42 12.56 -14.00 6.30
CA LEU A 42 12.77 -14.75 5.07
C LEU A 42 13.32 -13.87 3.94
N MET A 43 12.90 -12.61 3.86
CA MET A 43 13.38 -11.68 2.83
C MET A 43 14.78 -11.14 3.14
N GLY A 44 15.07 -10.86 4.42
CA GLY A 44 16.30 -10.19 4.82
C GLY A 44 16.44 -8.78 4.24
N ALA A 45 17.52 -8.07 4.58
CA ALA A 45 17.71 -6.68 4.15
C ALA A 45 17.76 -6.53 2.62
N GLU A 46 18.44 -7.44 1.93
CA GLU A 46 18.57 -7.42 0.48
C GLU A 46 17.24 -7.71 -0.22
N GLY A 47 16.51 -8.73 0.23
CA GLY A 47 15.21 -9.07 -0.33
C GLY A 47 14.18 -7.96 -0.11
N LEU A 48 14.16 -7.34 1.07
CA LEU A 48 13.29 -6.18 1.35
C LEU A 48 13.62 -5.00 0.44
N ARG A 49 14.91 -4.69 0.24
CA ARG A 49 15.34 -3.65 -0.71
C ARG A 49 14.88 -3.99 -2.13
N ARG A 50 15.06 -5.24 -2.56
CA ARG A 50 14.66 -5.70 -3.90
C ARG A 50 13.14 -5.64 -4.09
N ALA A 51 12.35 -6.04 -3.09
CA ALA A 51 10.89 -5.99 -3.15
C ALA A 51 10.40 -4.55 -3.42
N THR A 52 10.94 -3.57 -2.69
CA THR A 52 10.61 -2.15 -2.90
C THR A 52 11.03 -1.66 -4.28
N GLN A 53 12.24 -2.03 -4.75
CA GLN A 53 12.69 -1.68 -6.10
C GLN A 53 11.77 -2.24 -7.18
N VAL A 54 11.33 -3.50 -7.02
CA VAL A 54 10.43 -4.16 -7.98
C VAL A 54 9.03 -3.56 -7.93
N ALA A 55 8.53 -3.17 -6.76
CA ALA A 55 7.24 -2.48 -6.64
C ALA A 55 7.24 -1.17 -7.44
N VAL A 56 8.27 -0.34 -7.26
CA VAL A 56 8.42 0.92 -8.01
C VAL A 56 8.61 0.66 -9.50
N LEU A 57 9.45 -0.32 -9.88
CA LEU A 57 9.68 -0.68 -11.28
C LEU A 57 8.38 -1.13 -11.96
N SER A 58 7.60 -1.98 -11.30
CA SER A 58 6.37 -2.56 -11.86
C SER A 58 5.30 -1.49 -12.07
N ALA A 59 5.14 -0.56 -11.11
CA ALA A 59 4.24 0.58 -11.26
C ALA A 59 4.63 1.48 -12.44
N ASN A 60 5.92 1.80 -12.59
CA ASN A 60 6.41 2.59 -13.70
C ASN A 60 6.27 1.86 -15.05
N TYR A 61 6.45 0.54 -15.08
CA TYR A 61 6.20 -0.27 -16.28
C TYR A 61 4.73 -0.18 -16.71
N ILE A 62 3.78 -0.35 -15.78
CA ILE A 62 2.34 -0.24 -16.06
C ILE A 62 2.01 1.18 -16.53
N ALA A 63 2.47 2.21 -15.81
CA ALA A 63 2.25 3.60 -16.17
C ALA A 63 2.73 3.89 -17.60
N LYS A 64 3.96 3.46 -17.94
CA LYS A 64 4.53 3.68 -19.28
C LYS A 64 3.81 2.92 -20.38
N ARG A 65 3.30 1.71 -20.09
CA ARG A 65 2.50 0.94 -21.05
C ARG A 65 1.13 1.55 -21.30
N LEU A 66 0.52 2.18 -20.30
CA LEU A 66 -0.81 2.77 -20.40
C LEU A 66 -0.80 4.23 -20.89
N GLU A 67 0.30 4.96 -20.70
CA GLU A 67 0.44 6.39 -21.05
C GLU A 67 -0.04 6.75 -22.48
N PRO A 68 0.21 5.97 -23.55
CA PRO A 68 -0.29 6.30 -24.89
C PRO A 68 -1.81 6.19 -25.03
N HIS A 69 -2.48 5.51 -24.11
CA HIS A 69 -3.92 5.22 -24.15
C HIS A 69 -4.71 6.05 -23.13
N TYR A 70 -4.13 6.25 -21.95
CA TYR A 70 -4.75 6.97 -20.84
C TYR A 70 -3.70 7.88 -20.18
N PRO A 71 -4.03 9.14 -19.88
CA PRO A 71 -3.13 10.01 -19.15
C PRO A 71 -2.80 9.46 -17.76
N VAL A 72 -1.53 9.52 -17.37
CA VAL A 72 -1.10 9.33 -15.99
C VAL A 72 -1.25 10.66 -15.27
N LEU A 73 -2.09 10.72 -14.24
CA LEU A 73 -2.56 11.99 -13.67
C LEU A 73 -1.45 12.78 -12.94
N TYR A 74 -0.59 12.08 -12.22
CA TYR A 74 0.50 12.68 -11.44
C TYR A 74 1.79 11.90 -11.65
N THR A 75 2.88 12.64 -11.84
CA THR A 75 4.24 12.09 -11.93
C THR A 75 5.19 12.95 -11.11
N GLY A 76 6.22 12.31 -10.54
CA GLY A 76 7.34 12.99 -9.92
C GLY A 76 8.37 13.48 -10.95
N PRO A 77 9.59 13.82 -10.48
CA PRO A 77 10.71 14.18 -11.34
C PRO A 77 10.95 13.11 -12.43
N ASN A 78 11.35 13.56 -13.62
CA ASN A 78 11.63 12.70 -14.77
C ASN A 78 10.43 11.86 -15.27
N GLY A 79 9.20 12.22 -14.89
CA GLY A 79 7.99 11.51 -15.33
C GLY A 79 7.77 10.16 -14.65
N LEU A 80 8.49 9.88 -13.55
CA LEU A 80 8.38 8.61 -12.83
C LEU A 80 7.32 8.67 -11.73
N VAL A 81 6.73 7.52 -11.44
CA VAL A 81 5.81 7.31 -10.32
C VAL A 81 6.48 6.53 -9.19
N ALA A 82 5.82 6.44 -8.03
CA ALA A 82 6.31 5.64 -6.91
C ALA A 82 5.92 4.16 -7.07
N HIS A 83 5.29 3.56 -6.06
CA HIS A 83 4.83 2.17 -6.08
C HIS A 83 3.41 2.00 -6.65
N GLU A 84 2.81 3.10 -7.12
CA GLU A 84 1.47 3.15 -7.72
C GLU A 84 1.39 4.31 -8.71
N CYS A 85 0.35 4.33 -9.54
CA CYS A 85 0.04 5.43 -10.46
C CYS A 85 -1.47 5.61 -10.58
N ILE A 86 -1.90 6.82 -10.95
CA ILE A 86 -3.32 7.13 -11.16
C ILE A 86 -3.57 7.28 -12.66
N ILE A 87 -4.47 6.46 -13.19
CA ILE A 87 -4.90 6.50 -14.59
C ILE A 87 -6.14 7.38 -14.71
N ASP A 88 -6.06 8.46 -15.48
CA ASP A 88 -7.15 9.42 -15.64
C ASP A 88 -8.12 9.00 -16.75
N VAL A 89 -9.26 8.44 -16.38
CA VAL A 89 -10.34 8.08 -17.31
C VAL A 89 -11.34 9.21 -17.54
N ARG A 90 -11.24 10.36 -16.85
CA ARG A 90 -12.20 11.47 -17.01
C ARG A 90 -12.28 11.99 -18.45
N PRO A 91 -11.18 12.06 -19.24
CA PRO A 91 -11.26 12.39 -20.66
C PRO A 91 -12.09 11.37 -21.45
N LEU A 92 -11.93 10.08 -21.19
CA LEU A 92 -12.73 9.01 -21.81
C LEU A 92 -14.21 9.21 -21.46
N THR A 93 -14.53 9.47 -20.20
CA THR A 93 -15.90 9.72 -19.75
C THR A 93 -16.51 10.92 -20.46
N LYS A 94 -15.80 12.03 -20.59
CA LYS A 94 -16.29 13.22 -21.29
C LYS A 94 -16.56 12.96 -22.78
N GLN A 95 -15.77 12.09 -23.41
CA GLN A 95 -15.88 11.82 -24.85
C GLN A 95 -16.93 10.75 -25.17
N THR A 96 -17.18 9.80 -24.26
CA THR A 96 -17.95 8.59 -24.57
C THR A 96 -19.12 8.32 -23.61
N GLY A 97 -19.15 8.97 -22.46
CA GLY A 97 -20.07 8.65 -21.37
C GLY A 97 -19.64 7.45 -20.51
N VAL A 98 -18.59 6.71 -20.91
CA VAL A 98 -18.08 5.55 -20.15
C VAL A 98 -17.51 6.03 -18.81
N SER A 99 -18.11 5.58 -17.72
CA SER A 99 -17.74 5.93 -16.35
C SER A 99 -16.58 5.08 -15.82
N ILE A 100 -16.04 5.45 -14.65
CA ILE A 100 -15.04 4.64 -13.94
C ILE A 100 -15.61 3.28 -13.53
N ASP A 101 -16.91 3.22 -13.18
CA ASP A 101 -17.57 1.98 -12.80
C ASP A 101 -17.71 1.05 -14.00
N ASP A 102 -17.99 1.58 -15.20
CA ASP A 102 -18.02 0.77 -16.42
C ASP A 102 -16.66 0.13 -16.71
N VAL A 103 -15.56 0.89 -16.56
CA VAL A 103 -14.20 0.38 -16.71
C VAL A 103 -13.90 -0.69 -15.65
N ALA A 104 -14.22 -0.42 -14.38
CA ALA A 104 -13.98 -1.36 -13.28
C ALA A 104 -14.78 -2.65 -13.44
N LYS A 105 -16.06 -2.56 -13.82
CA LYS A 105 -16.88 -3.76 -14.08
C LYS A 105 -16.43 -4.50 -15.32
N ARG A 106 -15.97 -3.79 -16.36
CA ARG A 106 -15.43 -4.45 -17.55
C ARG A 106 -14.12 -5.19 -17.26
N LEU A 107 -13.28 -4.71 -16.34
CA LEU A 107 -12.06 -5.44 -15.92
C LEU A 107 -12.36 -6.81 -15.32
N ILE A 108 -13.51 -6.98 -14.65
CA ILE A 108 -13.98 -8.26 -14.13
C ILE A 108 -14.18 -9.27 -15.27
N ASP A 109 -14.73 -8.82 -16.41
CA ASP A 109 -14.90 -9.68 -17.60
C ASP A 109 -13.54 -10.16 -18.17
N TYR A 110 -12.46 -9.44 -17.89
CA TYR A 110 -11.08 -9.84 -18.24
C TYR A 110 -10.37 -10.59 -17.11
N GLY A 111 -11.05 -10.87 -16.00
CA GLY A 111 -10.49 -11.61 -14.86
C GLY A 111 -9.63 -10.76 -13.92
N PHE A 112 -9.77 -9.43 -13.94
CA PHE A 112 -9.08 -8.53 -13.01
C PHE A 112 -10.06 -7.97 -11.97
N HIS A 113 -9.64 -7.97 -10.71
CA HIS A 113 -10.32 -7.24 -9.63
C HIS A 113 -10.09 -5.73 -9.80
#